data_AF-A0A9D4C5X7-F1
#
_entry.id   AF-A0A9D4C5X7-F1
#
_cell.length_a   1.000
_cell.length_b   1.000
_cell.length_c   1.000
_cell.angle_alpha   90.00
_cell.angle_beta   90.00
_cell.angle_gamma   90.00
#
_symmetry.space_group_name_H-M   'P 1'
#
loop_
_entity.id
_entity.type
_entity.pdbx_description
1 polymer ?
#
loop_
_entity_poly.entity_id
_entity_poly.type
_entity_poly.pdbx_seq_one_letter_code
_entity_poly.pdbx_strand_id
1 'polypeptide(L)'
;MAACNTAEGKKGKGKKKGGKLTIDELLVTDTEMLKTKHDQAIAMPTSSTLDGYNIQFTGTFQNTQAGMTALVKSHGATVGTKAVFSLLIASKLEFDLSTNKILQAKKKGVSIVGEMYLYDCIINHKKQNEDHYRLDD
;
A
#
# COMPACT_ATOMS: atom_id res chain seq x y z
N MET A 1 58.15 34.83 1.82
CA MET A 1 56.80 34.60 2.38
C MET A 1 55.80 35.00 1.30
N ALA A 2 55.33 34.05 0.47
CA ALA A 2 54.14 33.20 0.68
C ALA A 2 52.84 34.04 0.68
N ALA A 3 51.77 33.77 -0.09
CA ALA A 3 51.50 32.76 -1.11
C ALA A 3 50.21 33.15 -1.90
N CYS A 4 50.10 32.57 -3.11
CA CYS A 4 48.90 31.98 -3.74
C CYS A 4 47.68 32.84 -4.17
N ASN A 5 47.53 32.94 -5.49
CA ASN A 5 46.27 33.16 -6.23
C ASN A 5 45.40 31.89 -6.22
N THR A 6 44.06 31.99 -6.14
CA THR A 6 43.06 31.11 -6.82
C THR A 6 41.63 31.61 -6.55
N ALA A 7 40.89 31.95 -7.61
CA ALA A 7 39.43 31.85 -7.70
C ALA A 7 39.07 31.86 -9.20
N GLU A 8 39.19 30.72 -9.86
CA GLU A 8 38.05 29.88 -10.27
C GLU A 8 37.16 30.51 -11.35
N GLY A 9 37.47 30.20 -12.60
CA GLY A 9 36.47 30.18 -13.66
C GLY A 9 35.86 28.79 -13.78
N LYS A 10 34.56 28.73 -14.12
CA LYS A 10 34.06 27.89 -15.24
C LYS A 10 32.57 28.14 -15.50
N LYS A 11 32.30 28.52 -16.75
CA LYS A 11 31.00 28.41 -17.43
C LYS A 11 30.51 26.96 -17.41
N GLY A 12 29.22 26.76 -17.15
CA GLY A 12 28.52 25.50 -17.39
C GLY A 12 27.12 25.75 -17.96
N LYS A 13 27.01 25.71 -19.29
CA LYS A 13 25.73 25.54 -20.01
C LYS A 13 25.28 24.07 -19.90
N GLY A 14 23.96 23.85 -19.89
CA GLY A 14 23.32 22.53 -20.07
C GLY A 14 22.49 22.15 -18.84
N LYS A 15 21.33 21.51 -18.93
CA LYS A 15 20.61 20.81 -19.99
C LYS A 15 19.15 20.76 -19.55
N LYS A 16 18.21 20.82 -20.50
CA LYS A 16 16.85 20.29 -20.30
C LYS A 16 16.97 18.86 -19.76
N LYS A 17 16.41 18.58 -18.59
CA LYS A 17 16.12 17.21 -18.15
C LYS A 17 14.61 17.10 -18.02
N GLY A 18 13.97 16.56 -19.07
CA GLY A 18 12.79 15.73 -18.84
C GLY A 18 13.25 14.60 -17.94
N GLY A 19 12.96 14.73 -16.65
CA GLY A 19 13.32 13.74 -15.64
C GLY A 19 12.50 12.49 -15.88
N LYS A 20 13.09 11.50 -16.56
CA LYS A 20 12.64 10.13 -16.48
C LYS A 20 12.83 9.72 -15.01
N LEU A 21 11.75 9.70 -14.24
CA LEU A 21 11.73 9.20 -12.87
C LEU A 21 12.42 7.84 -12.85
N THR A 22 13.46 7.69 -12.04
CA THR A 22 14.14 6.42 -11.84
C THR A 22 13.20 5.46 -11.09
N ILE A 23 13.31 4.16 -11.35
CA ILE A 23 12.42 3.13 -10.77
C ILE A 23 12.50 3.14 -9.23
N ASP A 24 13.67 3.46 -8.68
CA ASP A 24 13.89 3.65 -7.25
C ASP A 24 13.11 4.84 -6.66
N GLU A 25 13.02 6.00 -7.33
CA GLU A 25 12.20 7.14 -6.86
C GLU A 25 10.69 6.83 -6.90
N LEU A 26 10.24 6.04 -7.87
CA LEU A 26 8.83 5.67 -8.01
C LEU A 26 8.37 4.73 -6.87
N LEU A 27 9.23 3.79 -6.45
CA LEU A 27 8.99 2.88 -5.32
C LEU A 27 9.00 3.60 -3.96
N VAL A 28 9.89 4.59 -3.80
CA VAL A 28 9.92 5.43 -2.59
C VAL A 28 8.61 6.22 -2.46
N THR A 29 8.12 6.79 -3.56
CA THR A 29 6.88 7.58 -3.57
C THR A 29 5.66 6.74 -3.18
N ASP A 30 5.53 5.51 -3.72
CA ASP A 30 4.42 4.61 -3.40
C ASP A 30 4.42 4.20 -1.91
N THR A 31 5.60 3.91 -1.39
CA THR A 31 5.81 3.54 0.03
C THR A 31 5.45 4.70 0.96
N GLU A 32 5.83 5.94 0.63
CA GLU A 32 5.49 7.13 1.42
C GLU A 32 3.99 7.46 1.37
N MET A 33 3.36 7.33 0.20
CA MET A 33 1.90 7.50 0.06
C MET A 33 1.16 6.47 0.90
N LEU A 34 1.60 5.20 0.88
CA LEU A 34 1.01 4.12 1.66
C LEU A 34 1.09 4.41 3.17
N LYS A 35 2.26 4.86 3.64
CA LYS A 35 2.47 5.27 5.03
C LYS A 35 1.59 6.46 5.42
N THR A 36 1.44 7.44 4.54
CA THR A 36 0.60 8.63 4.78
C THR A 36 -0.88 8.27 4.83
N LYS A 37 -1.35 7.35 3.97
CA LYS A 37 -2.73 6.83 4.05
C LYS A 37 -2.94 5.97 5.28
N HIS A 38 -1.95 5.18 5.67
CA HIS A 38 -1.99 4.37 6.88
C HIS A 38 -2.18 5.23 8.14
N ASP A 39 -1.37 6.28 8.28
CA ASP A 39 -1.45 7.21 9.42
C ASP A 39 -2.82 7.92 9.47
N GLN A 40 -3.30 8.40 8.32
CA GLN A 40 -4.64 8.96 8.21
C GLN A 40 -5.73 7.95 8.59
N ALA A 41 -5.64 6.70 8.12
CA ALA A 41 -6.61 5.66 8.43
C ALA A 41 -6.64 5.33 9.94
N ILE A 42 -5.50 5.35 10.63
CA ILE A 42 -5.45 5.19 12.09
C ILE A 42 -6.08 6.38 12.81
N ALA A 43 -5.88 7.60 12.30
CA ALA A 43 -6.44 8.81 12.87
C ALA A 43 -7.96 8.94 12.64
N MET A 44 -8.54 8.16 11.72
CA MET A 44 -9.98 8.20 11.45
C MET A 44 -10.79 7.62 12.61
N PRO A 45 -11.96 8.21 12.92
CA PRO A 45 -12.86 7.65 13.91
C PRO A 45 -13.38 6.28 13.46
N THR A 46 -13.65 5.42 14.45
CA THR A 46 -14.27 4.10 14.23
C THR A 46 -15.55 4.24 13.41
N SER A 47 -15.76 3.32 12.48
CA SER A 47 -16.88 3.36 11.53
C SER A 47 -17.39 1.93 11.29
N SER A 48 -18.51 1.77 10.59
CA SER A 48 -18.98 0.46 10.13
C SER A 48 -18.80 0.29 8.62
N THR A 49 -17.87 1.05 8.03
CA THR A 49 -17.65 1.08 6.58
C THR A 49 -17.28 -0.30 6.03
N LEU A 50 -16.53 -1.10 6.82
CA LEU A 50 -16.09 -2.42 6.41
C LEU A 50 -17.01 -3.54 6.94
N ASP A 51 -18.20 -3.20 7.45
CA ASP A 51 -19.16 -4.18 7.94
C ASP A 51 -19.54 -5.21 6.86
N GLY A 52 -19.58 -6.48 7.26
CA GLY A 52 -19.84 -7.62 6.38
C GLY A 52 -18.63 -8.13 5.59
N TYR A 53 -17.46 -7.48 5.66
CA TYR A 53 -16.24 -8.02 5.06
C TYR A 53 -15.50 -8.97 6.02
N ASN A 54 -15.28 -10.21 5.56
CA ASN A 54 -14.32 -11.13 6.17
C ASN A 54 -12.95 -10.96 5.49
N ILE A 55 -12.07 -10.19 6.11
CA ILE A 55 -10.78 -9.80 5.54
C ILE A 55 -9.67 -10.72 6.04
N GLN A 56 -8.89 -11.27 5.11
CA GLN A 56 -7.67 -12.01 5.41
C GLN A 56 -6.45 -11.20 4.93
N PHE A 57 -5.37 -11.23 5.70
CA PHE A 57 -4.12 -10.56 5.34
C PHE A 57 -3.04 -11.58 4.95
N THR A 58 -2.25 -11.25 3.92
CA THR A 58 -1.06 -12.01 3.50
C THR A 58 0.04 -11.10 2.96
N GLY A 59 1.30 -11.40 3.25
CA GLY A 59 2.42 -10.52 2.88
C GLY A 59 2.92 -9.65 4.02
N THR A 60 3.94 -8.88 3.66
CA THR A 60 4.55 -7.78 4.41
C THR A 60 3.82 -6.49 4.12
N PHE A 61 3.35 -5.83 5.17
CA PHE A 61 2.61 -4.58 5.12
C PHE A 61 3.35 -3.49 5.90
N GLN A 62 2.93 -2.25 5.75
CA GLN A 62 3.48 -1.12 6.54
C GLN A 62 3.26 -1.30 8.04
N ASN A 63 2.14 -1.90 8.43
CA ASN A 63 1.84 -2.23 9.81
C ASN A 63 1.82 -3.75 10.01
N THR A 64 2.00 -4.18 11.26
CA THR A 64 1.82 -5.57 11.64
C THR A 64 0.42 -6.07 11.26
N GLN A 65 0.32 -7.35 10.90
CA GLN A 65 -0.99 -7.97 10.62
C GLN A 65 -1.95 -7.86 11.82
N ALA A 66 -1.42 -7.85 13.04
CA ALA A 66 -2.18 -7.62 14.26
C ALA A 66 -2.73 -6.18 14.33
N GLY A 67 -1.91 -5.18 14.00
CA GLY A 67 -2.32 -3.77 13.92
C GLY A 67 -3.41 -3.55 12.87
N MET A 68 -3.23 -4.11 11.66
CA MET A 68 -4.27 -4.04 10.62
C MET A 68 -5.55 -4.77 11.02
N THR A 69 -5.42 -5.92 11.68
CA THR A 69 -6.55 -6.67 12.24
C THR A 69 -7.35 -5.82 13.24
N ALA A 70 -6.67 -5.13 14.15
CA ALA A 70 -7.31 -4.24 15.11
C ALA A 70 -8.01 -3.07 14.39
N LEU A 71 -7.32 -2.46 13.42
CA LEU A 71 -7.85 -1.36 12.62
C LEU A 71 -9.16 -1.77 11.90
N VAL A 72 -9.15 -2.86 11.13
CA VAL A 72 -10.34 -3.27 10.39
C VAL A 72 -11.51 -3.65 11.29
N LYS A 73 -11.23 -4.26 12.45
CA LYS A 73 -12.24 -4.57 13.46
C LYS A 73 -12.88 -3.31 14.04
N SER A 74 -12.08 -2.30 14.33
CA SER A 74 -12.57 -0.98 14.74
C SER A 74 -13.40 -0.28 13.66
N HIS A 75 -13.27 -0.69 12.40
CA HIS A 75 -14.07 -0.20 11.26
C HIS A 75 -15.19 -1.17 10.80
N GLY A 76 -15.54 -2.16 11.63
CA GLY A 76 -16.66 -3.08 11.42
C GLY A 76 -16.35 -4.35 10.63
N ALA A 77 -15.13 -4.50 10.10
CA ALA A 77 -14.75 -5.73 9.41
C ALA A 77 -14.46 -6.86 10.40
N THR A 78 -14.63 -8.08 9.93
CA THR A 78 -14.24 -9.30 10.64
C THR A 78 -12.98 -9.88 10.00
N VAL A 79 -12.17 -10.56 10.81
CA VAL A 79 -10.99 -11.25 10.28
C VAL A 79 -11.43 -12.61 9.78
N GLY A 80 -11.19 -12.84 8.49
CA GLY A 80 -11.43 -14.13 7.86
C GLY A 80 -10.53 -15.22 8.46
N THR A 81 -10.93 -16.46 8.27
CA THR A 81 -10.07 -17.62 8.53
C THR A 81 -9.64 -18.22 7.19
N LYS A 82 -8.64 -19.11 7.18
CA LYS A 82 -8.24 -19.83 5.94
C LYS A 82 -9.43 -20.50 5.23
N ALA A 83 -10.44 -20.92 5.98
CA ALA A 83 -11.64 -21.56 5.45
C ALA A 83 -12.59 -20.54 4.79
N VAL A 84 -12.86 -19.42 5.46
CA VAL A 84 -13.89 -18.45 5.08
C VAL A 84 -13.33 -17.03 5.15
N PHE A 85 -13.17 -16.41 3.98
CA PHE A 85 -12.85 -14.99 3.83
C PHE A 85 -13.47 -14.48 2.52
N SER A 86 -13.93 -13.23 2.53
CA SER A 86 -14.57 -12.56 1.39
C SER A 86 -13.60 -11.66 0.63
N LEU A 87 -12.50 -11.25 1.27
CA LEU A 87 -11.49 -10.36 0.70
C LEU A 87 -10.10 -10.79 1.19
N LEU A 88 -9.13 -10.88 0.29
CA LEU A 88 -7.73 -11.10 0.62
C LEU A 88 -6.94 -9.82 0.37
N ILE A 89 -6.42 -9.22 1.44
CA ILE A 89 -5.44 -8.13 1.35
C ILE A 89 -4.07 -8.76 1.20
N ALA A 90 -3.43 -8.50 0.06
CA ALA A 90 -2.09 -8.98 -0.22
C ALA A 90 -1.14 -7.81 -0.48
N SER A 91 0.12 -7.95 -0.08
CA SER A 91 1.15 -7.06 -0.60
C SER A 91 1.53 -7.46 -2.03
N LYS A 92 1.94 -6.50 -2.85
CA LYS A 92 2.28 -6.74 -4.26
C LYS A 92 3.40 -7.77 -4.41
N LEU A 93 4.37 -7.77 -3.49
CA LEU A 93 5.44 -8.77 -3.42
C LEU A 93 4.90 -10.17 -3.17
N GLU A 94 3.99 -10.33 -2.20
CA GLU A 94 3.42 -11.64 -1.86
C GLU A 94 2.50 -12.19 -2.97
N PHE A 95 1.85 -11.27 -3.71
CA PHE A 95 1.07 -11.61 -4.89
C PHE A 95 1.95 -12.15 -6.01
N ASP A 96 3.07 -11.48 -6.30
CA ASP A 96 4.04 -11.90 -7.33
C ASP A 96 4.62 -13.29 -7.02
N LEU A 97 4.92 -13.55 -5.74
CA LEU A 97 5.37 -14.84 -5.25
C LEU A 97 4.31 -15.95 -5.34
N SER A 98 3.07 -15.64 -5.72
CA SER A 98 1.98 -16.61 -5.95
C SER A 98 1.83 -17.62 -4.81
N THR A 99 1.86 -17.13 -3.57
CA THR A 99 1.81 -18.01 -2.39
C THR A 99 0.52 -18.84 -2.36
N ASN A 100 0.54 -19.95 -1.62
CA ASN A 100 -0.62 -20.86 -1.50
C ASN A 100 -1.93 -20.13 -1.13
N LYS A 101 -1.87 -19.04 -0.37
CA LYS A 101 -3.04 -18.22 0.00
C LYS A 101 -3.62 -17.46 -1.20
N ILE A 102 -2.76 -16.89 -2.04
CA ILE A 102 -3.14 -16.21 -3.28
C ILE A 102 -3.80 -17.23 -4.22
N LEU A 103 -3.18 -18.39 -4.41
CA LEU A 103 -3.74 -19.47 -5.23
C LEU A 103 -5.09 -19.95 -4.69
N GLN A 104 -5.25 -20.07 -3.37
CA GLN A 104 -6.52 -20.42 -2.74
C GLN A 104 -7.59 -19.34 -2.96
N ALA A 105 -7.23 -18.06 -2.84
CA ALA A 105 -8.15 -16.96 -3.10
C ALA A 105 -8.60 -16.95 -4.58
N LYS A 106 -7.67 -17.11 -5.54
CA LYS A 106 -8.00 -17.24 -6.96
C LYS A 106 -8.93 -18.43 -7.23
N LYS A 107 -8.63 -19.61 -6.67
CA LYS A 107 -9.48 -20.80 -6.82
C LYS A 107 -10.89 -20.63 -6.24
N LYS A 108 -11.02 -19.86 -5.17
CA LYS A 108 -12.31 -19.56 -4.53
C LYS A 108 -13.04 -18.38 -5.17
N GLY A 109 -12.43 -17.69 -6.14
CA GLY A 109 -12.99 -16.47 -6.75
C GLY A 109 -13.04 -15.29 -5.78
N VAL A 110 -12.17 -15.27 -4.77
CA VAL A 110 -12.10 -14.19 -3.79
C VAL A 110 -11.29 -13.02 -4.36
N SER A 111 -11.79 -11.80 -4.17
CA SER A 111 -11.07 -10.57 -4.51
C SER A 111 -9.74 -10.49 -3.77
N ILE A 112 -8.66 -10.25 -4.53
CA ILE A 112 -7.31 -10.03 -3.99
C ILE A 112 -6.95 -8.58 -4.24
N VAL A 113 -6.85 -7.78 -3.19
CA VAL A 113 -6.61 -6.33 -3.28
C VAL A 113 -5.40 -5.92 -2.45
N GLY A 114 -4.83 -4.76 -2.78
CA GLY A 114 -3.74 -4.16 -2.01
C GLY A 114 -4.21 -3.50 -0.70
N GLU A 115 -3.26 -3.20 0.20
CA GLU A 115 -3.56 -2.52 1.47
C GLU A 115 -4.12 -1.08 1.27
N MET A 116 -3.83 -0.43 0.14
CA MET A 116 -4.40 0.87 -0.22
C MET A 116 -5.92 0.87 -0.20
N TYR A 117 -6.55 -0.23 -0.64
CA TYR A 117 -8.00 -0.36 -0.65
C TYR A 117 -8.58 -0.14 0.76
N LEU A 118 -7.94 -0.76 1.75
CA LEU A 118 -8.35 -0.69 3.14
C LEU A 118 -8.30 0.75 3.64
N TYR A 119 -7.16 1.42 3.42
CA TYR A 119 -6.96 2.78 3.89
C TYR A 119 -7.92 3.75 3.21
N ASP A 120 -8.13 3.65 1.88
CA ASP A 120 -9.12 4.49 1.19
C ASP A 120 -10.54 4.23 1.70
N CYS A 121 -10.92 2.99 1.98
CA CYS A 121 -12.24 2.71 2.55
C CYS A 121 -12.42 3.43 3.89
N ILE A 122 -11.40 3.38 4.75
CA ILE A 122 -11.42 4.00 6.07
C ILE A 122 -11.44 5.53 5.96
N ILE A 123 -10.52 6.12 5.19
CA ILE A 123 -10.38 7.57 5.00
C ILE A 123 -11.65 8.19 4.40
N ASN A 124 -12.24 7.52 3.40
CA ASN A 124 -13.42 8.05 2.72
C ASN A 124 -14.74 7.66 3.41
N HIS A 125 -14.69 6.88 4.50
CA HIS A 125 -15.86 6.33 5.19
C HIS A 125 -16.87 5.63 4.25
N LYS A 126 -16.37 5.04 3.16
CA LYS A 126 -17.18 4.39 2.13
C LYS A 126 -16.44 3.19 1.54
N LYS A 127 -17.19 2.11 1.29
CA LYS A 127 -16.70 0.95 0.54
C LYS A 127 -16.25 1.39 -0.85
N GLN A 128 -14.95 1.28 -1.11
CA GLN A 128 -14.38 1.55 -2.42
C GLN A 128 -14.67 0.39 -3.36
N ASN A 129 -14.52 0.63 -4.67
CA ASN A 129 -14.64 -0.42 -5.66
C ASN A 129 -13.39 -1.31 -5.60
N GLU A 130 -13.54 -2.58 -5.28
CA GLU A 130 -12.45 -3.55 -5.14
C GLU A 130 -11.67 -3.71 -6.44
N ASP A 131 -12.34 -3.57 -7.59
CA ASP A 131 -11.76 -3.77 -8.92
C ASP A 131 -10.60 -2.81 -9.23
N HIS A 132 -10.69 -1.56 -8.74
CA HIS A 132 -9.62 -0.56 -8.89
C HIS A 132 -8.35 -0.88 -8.10
N TYR A 133 -8.44 -1.76 -7.11
CA TYR A 133 -7.34 -2.09 -6.20
C TYR A 133 -6.95 -3.56 -6.29
N ARG A 134 -7.52 -4.28 -7.25
CA ARG A 134 -7.18 -5.68 -7.50
C ARG A 134 -5.74 -5.80 -7.96
N LEU A 135 -5.08 -6.83 -7.44
CA LEU A 135 -3.71 -7.18 -7.86
C LEU A 135 -3.68 -8.18 -9.02
N ASP A 136 -4.85 -8.69 -9.44
CA ASP A 136 -5.02 -9.75 -10.44
C ASP A 136 -5.19 -9.28 -11.90
N ASP A 137 -5.01 -7.97 -12.16
CA ASP A 137 -5.09 -7.40 -13.53
C ASP A 137 -3.78 -7.62 -14.34
#